data_AF-A0A7W7B1U0-F1
#
_entry.id   AF-A0A7W7B1U0-F1
#
_cell.length_a   1.000
_cell.length_b   1.000
_cell.length_c   1.000
_cell.angle_alpha   90.00
_cell.angle_beta   90.00
_cell.angle_gamma   90.00
#
_symmetry.space_group_name_H-M   'P 1'
#
loop_
_entity.id
_entity.type
_entity.pdbx_description
1 polymer ?
#
loop_
_entity_poly.entity_id
_entity_poly.type
_entity_poly.pdbx_seq_one_letter_code
_entity_poly.pdbx_strand_id
1 'polypeptide(L)'
;MLTRAASYAKRFAAKEACSKALGTGFRRGVFMRDMGVINLPTGQPTLALTGGAAARLTEITPEGHMLDIHLTLTDDHPWAQAMVLITARPL
;
A
#
# COMPACT_ATOMS: atom_id res chain seq x y z
N MET A 1 -11.44 6.69 -21.17
CA MET A 1 -10.86 7.97 -20.71
C MET A 1 -10.73 7.91 -19.20
N LEU A 2 -9.52 7.91 -18.64
CA LEU A 2 -9.33 7.88 -17.17
C LEU A 2 -9.76 9.21 -16.57
N THR A 3 -10.86 9.20 -15.82
CA THR A 3 -11.33 10.39 -15.11
C THR A 3 -10.47 10.64 -13.87
N ARG A 4 -10.48 11.87 -13.34
CA ARG A 4 -9.85 12.17 -12.05
C ARG A 4 -10.42 11.29 -10.93
N ALA A 5 -11.73 11.07 -10.94
CA ALA A 5 -12.41 10.19 -9.99
C ALA A 5 -11.86 8.75 -10.03
N ALA A 6 -11.73 8.14 -11.21
CA ALA A 6 -11.15 6.80 -11.37
C ALA A 6 -9.70 6.74 -10.86
N SER A 7 -8.92 7.80 -11.11
CA SER A 7 -7.53 7.90 -10.64
C SER A 7 -7.43 8.01 -9.11
N TYR A 8 -8.38 8.66 -8.45
CA TYR A 8 -8.47 8.71 -6.99
C TYR A 8 -8.98 7.38 -6.40
N ALA A 9 -9.98 6.76 -7.03
CA ALA A 9 -10.52 5.46 -6.60
C ALA A 9 -9.43 4.38 -6.52
N LYS A 10 -8.56 4.28 -7.53
CA LYS A 10 -7.41 3.37 -7.51
C LYS A 10 -6.46 3.62 -6.34
N ARG A 11 -6.11 4.88 -6.09
CA ARG A 11 -5.20 5.26 -4.99
C ARG A 11 -5.83 5.02 -3.62
N PHE A 12 -7.14 5.24 -3.50
CA PHE A 12 -7.90 4.92 -2.31
C PHE A 12 -7.89 3.41 -2.05
N ALA A 13 -8.20 2.59 -3.07
CA ALA A 13 -8.14 1.13 -2.97
C ALA A 13 -6.76 0.64 -2.53
N ALA A 14 -5.67 1.20 -3.08
CA ALA A 14 -4.31 0.86 -2.68
C ALA A 14 -4.03 1.14 -1.20
N LYS A 15 -4.44 2.32 -0.70
CA LYS A 15 -4.23 2.74 0.69
C LYS A 15 -5.03 1.88 1.67
N GLU A 16 -6.29 1.58 1.33
CA GLU A 16 -7.13 0.65 2.08
C GLU A 16 -6.50 -0.74 2.15
N ALA A 17 -6.11 -1.30 1.01
CA ALA A 17 -5.46 -2.61 0.93
C ALA A 17 -4.17 -2.67 1.75
N CYS A 18 -3.34 -1.63 1.68
CA CYS A 18 -2.11 -1.54 2.48
C CYS A 18 -2.40 -1.51 3.98
N SER A 19 -3.35 -0.68 4.43
CA SER A 19 -3.71 -0.60 5.85
C SER A 19 -4.22 -1.93 6.42
N LYS A 20 -4.91 -2.72 5.58
CA LYS A 20 -5.37 -4.07 5.93
C LYS A 20 -4.20 -5.06 5.98
N ALA A 21 -3.27 -5.01 5.02
CA ALA A 21 -2.06 -5.83 5.03
C ALA A 21 -1.18 -5.54 6.26
N LEU A 22 -1.12 -4.30 6.73
CA LEU A 22 -0.45 -3.93 8.00
C LEU A 22 -1.16 -4.47 9.26
N GLY A 23 -2.34 -5.07 9.11
CA GLY A 23 -3.12 -5.70 10.18
C GLY A 23 -3.82 -4.73 11.13
N THR A 24 -3.93 -3.45 10.76
CA THR A 24 -4.46 -2.40 11.65
C THR A 24 -5.65 -1.64 11.07
N GLY A 25 -5.80 -1.61 9.74
CA GLY A 25 -6.66 -0.64 9.07
C GLY A 25 -6.16 0.79 9.33
N PHE A 26 -7.05 1.79 9.27
CA PHE A 26 -6.71 3.17 9.66
C PHE A 26 -6.87 3.39 11.17
N ARG A 27 -6.24 2.54 11.97
CA ARG A 27 -6.25 2.60 13.44
C ARG A 27 -4.83 2.44 13.97
N ARG A 28 -4.66 2.55 15.28
CA ARG A 28 -3.35 2.35 15.95
C ARG A 28 -2.23 3.23 15.36
N GLY A 29 -2.55 4.47 15.03
CA GLY A 29 -1.59 5.44 14.49
C GLY A 29 -1.30 5.32 12.99
N VAL A 30 -1.92 4.38 12.26
CA VAL A 30 -1.81 4.29 10.80
C VAL A 30 -2.83 5.20 10.12
N PHE A 31 -2.37 6.13 9.27
CA PHE A 31 -3.24 7.08 8.57
C PHE A 31 -3.10 6.98 7.04
N MET A 32 -4.18 7.26 6.31
CA MET A 32 -4.16 7.30 4.84
C MET A 32 -3.07 8.20 4.22
N ARG A 33 -2.76 9.33 4.87
CA ARG A 33 -1.73 10.27 4.41
C ARG A 33 -0.33 9.67 4.45
N ASP A 34 -0.11 8.68 5.31
CA ASP A 34 1.19 8.04 5.51
C ASP A 34 1.54 7.04 4.39
N MET A 35 0.54 6.64 3.59
CA MET A 35 0.66 5.66 2.50
C MET A 35 0.68 6.38 1.14
N GLY A 36 1.87 6.61 0.60
CA GLY A 36 2.07 7.17 -0.74
C GLY A 36 1.99 6.09 -1.82
N VAL A 37 1.09 6.23 -2.79
CA VAL A 37 1.07 5.37 -3.99
C VAL A 37 1.94 6.04 -5.05
N ILE A 38 3.10 5.43 -5.33
CA ILE A 38 4.09 5.95 -6.26
C ILE A 38 4.32 4.93 -7.39
N ASN A 39 4.93 5.38 -8.48
CA ASN A 39 5.36 4.47 -9.55
C ASN A 39 6.89 4.46 -9.59
N LEU A 40 7.46 3.28 -9.78
CA LEU A 40 8.87 3.12 -10.12
C LEU A 40 9.13 3.71 -11.52
N PRO A 41 10.40 3.96 -11.91
CA PRO A 41 10.74 4.42 -13.26
C PRO A 41 10.22 3.49 -14.37
N THR A 42 10.02 2.21 -14.06
CA THR A 42 9.43 1.21 -14.96
C THR A 42 7.91 1.38 -15.15
N GLY A 43 7.27 2.26 -14.39
CA GLY A 43 5.82 2.44 -14.35
C GLY A 43 5.09 1.52 -13.36
N GLN A 44 5.78 0.54 -12.77
CA GLN A 44 5.18 -0.36 -11.78
C GLN A 44 4.74 0.40 -10.52
N PRO A 45 3.50 0.24 -10.05
CA PRO A 45 3.04 0.88 -8.82
C PRO A 45 3.67 0.25 -7.58
N THR A 46 3.98 1.06 -6.58
CA THR A 46 4.47 0.64 -5.27
C THR A 46 4.01 1.61 -4.17
N LEU A 47 4.37 1.31 -2.92
CA LEU A 47 3.99 2.07 -1.73
C LEU A 47 5.23 2.67 -1.06
N ALA A 48 5.19 3.99 -0.85
CA ALA A 48 6.10 4.70 0.03
C ALA A 48 5.41 4.94 1.36
N LEU A 49 5.81 4.20 2.40
CA LEU A 49 5.26 4.33 3.74
C LEU A 49 6.05 5.35 4.56
N THR A 50 5.34 6.16 5.32
CA THR A 50 5.88 7.15 6.26
C THR A 50 5.13 7.07 7.58
N GLY A 51 5.49 7.91 8.56
CA GLY A 51 4.71 8.10 9.78
C GLY A 51 4.35 6.79 10.50
N GLY A 52 3.10 6.66 10.92
CA GLY A 52 2.65 5.48 11.65
C GLY A 52 2.54 4.22 10.79
N ALA A 53 2.32 4.34 9.48
CA ALA A 53 2.34 3.20 8.57
C ALA A 53 3.74 2.56 8.49
N ALA A 54 4.80 3.38 8.39
CA ALA A 54 6.17 2.90 8.39
C ALA A 54 6.55 2.28 9.75
N ALA A 55 6.18 2.94 10.85
CA ALA A 55 6.41 2.41 12.19
C ALA A 55 5.74 1.05 12.41
N ARG A 56 4.49 0.89 11.92
CA ARG A 56 3.79 -0.39 11.98
C ARG A 56 4.43 -1.46 11.11
N LEU A 57 4.93 -1.11 9.93
CA LEU A 57 5.67 -2.03 9.08
C LEU A 57 6.91 -2.57 9.82
N THR A 58 7.68 -1.69 10.47
CA THR A 58 8.82 -2.08 11.30
C THR A 58 8.41 -2.97 12.48
N GLU A 59 7.31 -2.65 13.17
CA GLU A 59 6.80 -3.43 14.31
C GLU A 59 6.45 -4.89 13.92
N ILE A 60 5.98 -5.12 12.70
CA ILE A 60 5.64 -6.46 12.22
C ILE A 60 6.80 -7.19 11.54
N THR A 61 7.94 -6.52 11.33
CA THR A 61 9.13 -7.15 10.73
C THR A 61 9.76 -8.13 11.71
N PRO A 62 9.85 -9.43 11.38
CA PRO A 62 10.56 -10.39 12.21
C PRO A 62 12.06 -10.06 12.28
N GLU A 63 12.70 -10.43 13.39
CA GLU A 63 14.15 -10.28 13.52
C GLU A 63 14.89 -11.03 12.39
N GLY A 64 15.95 -10.42 11.86
CA GLY A 64 16.73 -11.00 10.77
C GLY A 64 16.03 -11.04 9.41
N HIS A 65 14.91 -10.34 9.24
CA HIS A 65 14.17 -10.28 7.97
C HIS A 65 14.09 -8.85 7.40
N MET A 66 13.95 -8.77 6.09
CA MET A 66 13.47 -7.58 5.41
C MET A 66 12.07 -7.84 4.84
N LEU A 67 11.24 -6.79 4.83
CA LEU A 67 9.90 -6.87 4.25
C LEU A 67 9.89 -6.27 2.84
N ASP A 68 9.26 -6.98 1.91
CA ASP A 68 8.95 -6.50 0.57
C ASP A 68 7.44 -6.21 0.46
N ILE A 69 7.09 -5.08 -0.17
CA ILE A 69 5.70 -4.69 -0.40
C ILE A 69 5.40 -4.81 -1.89
N HIS A 70 4.45 -5.68 -2.23
CA HIS A 70 3.96 -5.86 -3.59
C HIS A 70 2.59 -5.23 -3.73
N LEU A 71 2.44 -4.31 -4.68
CA LEU A 71 1.18 -3.66 -5.02
C LEU A 71 0.79 -4.00 -6.46
N THR A 72 -0.45 -4.41 -6.66
CA THR A 72 -1.09 -4.42 -7.98
C THR A 72 -2.38 -3.61 -7.95
N LEU A 73 -2.67 -2.95 -9.06
CA LEU A 73 -3.83 -2.10 -9.27
C LEU A 73 -4.51 -2.50 -10.57
N THR A 74 -5.82 -2.67 -10.50
CA THR A 74 -6.66 -2.89 -11.68
C THR A 74 -7.94 -2.07 -11.55
N ASP A 75 -8.48 -1.66 -12.68
CA ASP A 75 -9.74 -0.93 -12.75
C ASP A 75 -10.49 -1.28 -14.03
N ASP A 76 -11.80 -1.41 -13.90
CA ASP A 76 -12.75 -1.45 -15.00
C ASP A 76 -14.00 -0.71 -14.54
N HIS A 77 -14.61 0.12 -15.39
CA HIS A 77 -15.67 1.01 -14.93
C HIS A 77 -16.89 0.20 -14.44
N PRO A 78 -17.44 0.47 -13.24
CA PRO A 78 -17.13 1.56 -12.30
C PRO A 78 -16.17 1.22 -11.13
N TRP A 79 -15.52 0.06 -11.16
CA TRP A 79 -14.72 -0.48 -10.05
C TRP A 79 -13.23 -0.13 -10.14
N ALA A 80 -12.61 -0.06 -8.97
CA ALA A 80 -11.16 -0.07 -8.80
C ALA A 80 -10.81 -1.08 -7.71
N GLN A 81 -9.75 -1.85 -7.95
CA GLN A 81 -9.26 -2.88 -7.03
C GLN A 81 -7.76 -2.72 -6.84
N ALA A 82 -7.33 -2.98 -5.61
CA ALA A 82 -5.92 -3.09 -5.27
C ALA A 82 -5.68 -4.35 -4.44
N MET A 83 -4.51 -4.95 -4.62
CA MET A 83 -4.03 -6.01 -3.76
C MET A 83 -2.64 -5.64 -3.27
N VAL A 84 -2.44 -5.79 -1.96
CA VAL A 84 -1.17 -5.53 -1.30
C VAL A 84 -0.75 -6.79 -0.58
N LEU A 85 0.47 -7.24 -0.86
CA LEU A 85 1.12 -8.33 -0.15
C LEU A 85 2.37 -7.78 0.54
N ILE A 86 2.53 -8.09 1.82
CA ILE A 86 3.75 -7.82 2.58
C ILE A 86 4.39 -9.17 2.86
N THR A 87 5.55 -9.42 2.28
CA THR A 87 6.31 -10.66 2.45
C THR A 87 7.53 -10.39 3.30
N ALA A 88 7.91 -11.36 4.13
CA ALA A 88 9.16 -11.33 4.88
C ALA A 88 10.14 -12.28 4.21
N ARG A 89 11.37 -11.84 4.02
CA ARG A 89 12.48 -12.70 3.58
C ARG A 89 13.68 -12.52 4.50
N PRO A 90 14.49 -13.57 4.72
CA PRO A 90 15.74 -13.43 5.46
C PRO A 90 16.64 -12.35 4.85
N LEU A 91 17.40 -11.67 5.71
CA LEU A 91 18.46 -10.75 5.30
C LEU A 91 19.60 -11.48 4.57
#